data_AF-A0A924I4F8-F1
#
_entry.id   AF-A0A924I4F8-F1
#
_cell.length_a   1.000
_cell.length_b   1.000
_cell.length_c   1.000
_cell.angle_alpha   90.00
_cell.angle_beta   90.00
_cell.angle_gamma   90.00
#
_symmetry.space_group_name_H-M   'P 1'
#
loop_
_entity.id
_entity.type
_entity.pdbx_description
1 polymer ?
#
loop_
_entity_poly.entity_id
_entity_poly.type
_entity_poly.pdbx_seq_one_letter_code
_entity_poly.pdbx_strand_id
1 'polypeptide(L)'
;MIKPLRLAIAFVAAIGLASGAAAQGRPDPKEFKPPPVLPKMAAPSNLVGMVATVSDEDVLLLDLSSGGRVRIVMRPDVAPKHVERIRMLARQGFYDGTIFHRVIEGFMAQGGDPTGTGQGGSKLPDMEP
;
A
#
# COMPACT_ATOMS: atom_id res chain seq x y z
N MET A 1 -58.89 27.91 12.71
CA MET A 1 -58.24 27.13 11.63
C MET A 1 -58.04 25.70 12.16
N ILE A 2 -59.07 24.86 12.14
CA ILE A 2 -59.39 23.76 11.18
C ILE A 2 -58.36 22.59 11.27
N LYS A 3 -58.89 21.39 11.56
CA LYS A 3 -58.31 20.10 12.05
C LYS A 3 -57.20 19.44 11.20
N PRO A 4 -56.52 18.41 11.75
CA PRO A 4 -56.48 17.09 11.08
C PRO A 4 -56.82 15.95 12.07
N LEU A 5 -58.01 15.36 12.00
CA LEU A 5 -58.38 14.14 11.25
C LEU A 5 -57.45 12.93 11.50
N ARG A 6 -57.94 12.03 12.37
CA ARG A 6 -57.44 10.66 12.58
C ARG A 6 -58.35 9.69 11.82
N LEU A 7 -57.81 8.92 10.87
CA LEU A 7 -58.32 7.65 10.30
C LEU A 7 -57.32 7.26 9.18
N ALA A 8 -56.99 6.01 8.85
CA ALA A 8 -57.48 4.71 9.25
C ALA A 8 -56.34 3.69 9.05
N ILE A 9 -56.33 2.67 9.89
CA ILE A 9 -55.59 1.43 9.70
C ILE A 9 -56.19 0.70 8.48
N ALA A 10 -55.38 0.36 7.49
CA ALA A 10 -55.73 -0.58 6.43
C ALA A 10 -54.74 -1.75 6.47
N PHE A 11 -55.24 -2.86 7.02
CA PHE A 11 -54.65 -4.19 6.95
C PHE A 11 -54.92 -4.71 5.53
N VAL A 12 -53.88 -5.02 4.75
CA VAL A 12 -54.02 -5.89 3.57
C VAL A 12 -53.03 -7.04 3.76
N ALA A 13 -53.61 -8.22 3.93
CA ALA A 13 -52.92 -9.47 4.10
C ALA A 13 -52.59 -10.12 2.75
N ALA A 14 -51.43 -10.78 2.74
CA ALA A 14 -51.10 -12.01 2.04
C ALA A 14 -51.18 -12.06 0.50
N ILE A 15 -50.00 -12.07 -0.13
CA ILE A 15 -49.69 -12.99 -1.22
C ILE A 15 -48.37 -13.70 -0.87
N GLY A 16 -48.41 -15.03 -0.89
CA GLY A 16 -47.35 -15.90 -0.40
C GLY A 16 -46.20 -16.18 -1.37
N LEU A 17 -45.09 -16.60 -0.77
CA LEU A 17 -44.07 -17.56 -1.18
C LEU A 17 -43.73 -17.69 -2.68
N ALA A 18 -42.54 -17.20 -3.04
CA ALA A 18 -41.56 -17.98 -3.80
C ALA A 18 -40.14 -17.53 -3.46
N SER A 19 -39.35 -18.46 -2.93
CA SER A 19 -37.95 -18.34 -2.56
C SER A 19 -37.08 -17.82 -3.70
N GLY A 20 -36.15 -16.93 -3.38
CA GLY A 20 -35.15 -16.42 -4.32
C GLY A 20 -34.09 -15.59 -3.63
N ALA A 21 -33.44 -16.16 -2.60
CA ALA A 21 -32.20 -15.62 -2.07
C ALA A 21 -31.13 -15.75 -3.16
N ALA A 22 -30.92 -14.68 -3.92
CA ALA A 22 -29.75 -14.54 -4.79
C ALA A 22 -28.51 -14.36 -3.90
N ALA A 23 -27.99 -15.48 -3.40
CA ALA A 23 -26.67 -15.59 -2.83
C ALA A 23 -25.65 -15.25 -3.93
N GLN A 24 -25.24 -13.98 -4.00
CA GLN A 24 -23.98 -13.64 -4.64
C GLN A 24 -22.88 -14.31 -3.81
N GLY A 25 -22.32 -15.38 -4.37
CA GLY A 25 -21.26 -16.16 -3.76
C GLY A 25 -20.14 -15.24 -3.29
N ARG A 26 -19.89 -15.24 -1.99
CA ARG A 26 -18.62 -14.77 -1.45
C ARG A 26 -17.56 -15.69 -2.07
N PRO A 27 -16.52 -15.17 -2.74
CA PRO A 27 -15.43 -16.04 -3.16
C PRO A 27 -14.81 -16.66 -1.92
N ASP A 28 -14.70 -17.98 -1.90
CA ASP A 28 -14.03 -18.73 -0.83
C ASP A 28 -12.62 -18.14 -0.59
N PRO A 29 -12.17 -17.99 0.66
CA PRO A 29 -10.80 -17.59 0.94
C PRO A 29 -9.89 -18.68 0.34
N LYS A 30 -9.26 -18.38 -0.80
CA LYS A 30 -8.20 -19.22 -1.33
C LYS A 30 -7.13 -19.30 -0.24
N GLU A 31 -6.94 -20.50 0.28
CA GLU A 31 -5.97 -20.81 1.33
C GLU A 31 -4.60 -20.26 0.93
N PHE A 32 -4.09 -19.31 1.72
CA PHE A 32 -2.76 -18.75 1.54
C PHE A 32 -1.74 -19.86 1.84
N LYS A 33 -1.24 -20.50 0.79
CA LYS A 33 -0.11 -21.41 0.91
C LYS A 33 1.15 -20.54 1.01
N PRO A 34 1.87 -20.53 2.14
CA PRO A 34 3.12 -19.80 2.22
C PRO A 34 4.07 -20.31 1.12
N PRO A 35 4.80 -19.43 0.44
CA PRO A 35 5.76 -19.85 -0.56
C PRO A 35 6.77 -20.82 0.07
N PRO A 36 7.30 -21.78 -0.71
CA PRO A 36 8.33 -22.67 -0.20
C PRO A 36 9.48 -21.82 0.34
N VAL A 37 9.80 -22.00 1.63
CA VAL A 37 10.99 -21.44 2.24
C VAL A 37 12.19 -21.83 1.40
N LEU A 38 12.83 -20.84 0.76
CA LEU A 38 14.05 -21.06 0.00
C LEU A 38 15.05 -21.81 0.89
N PRO A 39 15.79 -22.80 0.35
CA PRO A 39 16.86 -23.43 1.10
C PRO A 39 17.82 -22.34 1.58
N LYS A 40 18.14 -22.35 2.88
CA LYS A 40 19.12 -21.45 3.49
C LYS A 40 20.49 -21.73 2.87
N MET A 41 20.78 -21.08 1.75
CA MET A 41 22.11 -21.08 1.16
C MET A 41 23.04 -20.41 2.18
N ALA A 42 24.07 -21.15 2.59
CA ALA A 42 25.14 -20.61 3.42
C ALA A 42 25.72 -19.37 2.73
N ALA A 43 25.79 -18.26 3.45
CA ALA A 43 26.40 -17.04 2.94
C ALA A 43 27.87 -17.34 2.57
N PRO A 44 28.34 -17.01 1.34
CA PRO A 44 29.76 -17.12 1.04
C PRO A 44 30.54 -16.17 1.95
N SER A 45 31.47 -16.72 2.73
CA SER A 45 32.23 -16.01 3.77
C SER A 45 33.30 -15.03 3.25
N ASN A 46 33.21 -14.58 2.00
CA ASN A 46 34.19 -13.67 1.40
C ASN A 46 33.48 -12.47 0.76
N LEU A 47 33.02 -11.52 1.60
CA LEU A 47 32.65 -10.16 1.20
C LEU A 47 33.62 -9.14 1.84
N VAL A 48 34.92 -9.40 1.73
CA VAL A 48 35.97 -8.43 2.08
C VAL A 48 36.44 -7.80 0.78
N GLY A 49 35.68 -6.83 0.26
CA GLY A 49 36.05 -6.20 -1.01
C GLY A 49 35.00 -5.32 -1.68
N MET A 50 34.12 -4.65 -0.94
CA MET A 50 33.42 -3.43 -1.38
C MET A 50 32.66 -2.83 -0.18
N VAL A 51 33.34 -2.50 0.91
CA VAL A 51 32.69 -1.73 1.98
C VAL A 51 32.72 -0.27 1.53
N ALA A 52 31.77 0.10 0.65
CA ALA A 52 31.32 1.47 0.63
C ALA A 52 30.81 1.75 2.05
N THR A 53 31.49 2.63 2.77
CA THR A 53 31.02 3.13 4.06
C THR A 53 29.67 3.80 3.80
N VAL A 54 28.58 3.08 4.04
CA VAL A 54 27.23 3.61 3.88
C VAL A 54 27.05 4.68 4.95
N SER A 55 26.89 5.94 4.53
CA SER A 55 26.54 7.02 5.45
C SER A 55 25.13 6.80 5.98
N ASP A 56 24.88 7.10 7.25
CA ASP A 56 23.54 7.01 7.85
C ASP A 56 22.52 7.88 7.11
N GLU A 57 22.97 8.99 6.49
CA GLU A 57 22.12 9.89 5.71
C GLU A 57 21.68 9.34 4.34
N ASP A 58 22.28 8.23 3.93
CA ASP A 58 21.93 7.47 2.73
C ASP A 58 21.08 6.24 3.05
N VAL A 59 20.68 6.07 4.32
CA VAL A 59 19.76 5.01 4.74
C VAL A 59 18.36 5.58 4.93
N LEU A 60 17.42 5.15 4.08
CA LEU A 60 16.00 5.40 4.25
C LEU A 60 15.37 4.25 5.05
N LEU A 61 14.71 4.60 6.16
CA LEU A 61 13.91 3.66 6.95
C LEU A 61 12.45 3.79 6.55
N LEU A 62 11.87 2.69 6.09
CA LEU A 62 10.48 2.61 5.70
C LEU A 62 9.73 1.71 6.69
N ASP A 63 8.88 2.34 7.49
CA ASP A 63 7.99 1.64 8.42
C ASP A 63 6.71 1.20 7.71
N LEU A 64 6.40 -0.08 7.81
CA LEU A 64 5.25 -0.70 7.18
C LEU A 64 4.09 -0.77 8.17
N SER A 65 2.86 -0.62 7.67
CA SER A 65 1.64 -0.79 8.48
C SER A 65 1.48 -2.20 9.08
N SER A 66 2.19 -3.19 8.54
CA SER A 66 2.29 -4.54 9.09
C SER A 66 3.19 -4.65 10.34
N GLY A 67 3.83 -3.55 10.75
CA GLY A 67 4.79 -3.52 11.85
C GLY A 67 6.23 -3.91 11.47
N GLY A 68 6.47 -4.20 10.18
CA GLY A 68 7.82 -4.45 9.66
C GLY A 68 8.57 -3.16 9.33
N ARG A 69 9.90 -3.21 9.34
CA ARG A 69 10.78 -2.11 8.92
C ARG A 69 11.69 -2.55 7.78
N VAL A 70 11.66 -1.79 6.68
CA VAL A 70 12.55 -1.98 5.53
C VAL A 70 13.66 -0.93 5.60
N ARG A 71 14.91 -1.37 5.45
CA ARG A 71 16.08 -0.50 5.35
C ARG A 71 16.51 -0.41 3.90
N ILE A 72 16.53 0.79 3.34
CA ILE A 72 16.90 1.05 1.94
C ILE A 72 18.19 1.85 1.94
N VAL A 73 19.25 1.28 1.39
CA VAL A 73 20.52 1.99 1.16
C VAL A 73 20.43 2.68 -0.19
N MET A 74 20.49 4.01 -0.18
CA MET A 74 20.48 4.86 -1.36
C MET A 74 21.87 4.95 -1.98
N ARG A 75 21.92 5.18 -3.30
CA ARG A 75 23.14 5.21 -4.10
C ARG A 75 23.32 6.60 -4.76
N PRO A 76 23.82 7.60 -4.00
CA PRO A 76 24.01 8.95 -4.55
C PRO A 76 25.07 9.01 -5.65
N ASP A 77 25.96 8.02 -5.71
CA ASP A 77 26.95 7.84 -6.78
C ASP A 77 26.33 7.48 -8.14
N VAL A 78 25.16 6.83 -8.15
CA VAL A 78 24.45 6.45 -9.38
C VAL A 78 23.39 7.48 -9.75
N ALA A 79 22.62 7.97 -8.77
CA ALA A 79 21.48 8.85 -9.00
C ALA A 79 21.44 10.01 -7.98
N PRO A 80 22.41 10.95 -8.03
CA PRO A 80 22.57 11.97 -6.99
C PRO A 80 21.33 12.86 -6.81
N LYS A 81 20.75 13.35 -7.91
CA LYS A 81 19.55 14.21 -7.90
C LYS A 81 18.33 13.50 -7.29
N HIS A 82 18.18 12.21 -7.56
CA HIS A 82 17.06 11.40 -7.05
C HIS A 82 17.21 11.14 -5.55
N VAL A 83 18.42 10.80 -5.10
CA VAL A 83 18.70 10.61 -3.66
C VAL A 83 18.45 11.89 -2.88
N GLU A 84 18.88 13.04 -3.42
CA GLU A 84 18.63 14.34 -2.80
C GLU A 84 17.13 14.63 -2.64
N ARG A 85 16.34 14.37 -3.69
CA ARG A 85 14.88 14.56 -3.65
C ARG A 85 14.21 13.63 -2.65
N ILE A 86 14.59 12.36 -2.62
CA ILE A 86 14.02 11.39 -1.67
C ILE A 86 14.33 11.82 -0.23
N ARG A 87 15.57 12.25 0.03
CA ARG A 87 15.98 12.76 1.34
C ARG A 87 15.15 13.98 1.74
N MET A 88 14.95 14.92 0.81
CA MET A 88 14.13 16.12 1.04
C MET A 88 12.67 15.77 1.37
N LEU A 89 12.03 14.96 0.54
CA LEU A 89 10.62 14.58 0.71
C LEU A 89 10.41 13.72 1.97
N ALA A 90 11.30 12.78 2.25
CA ALA A 90 11.23 11.96 3.46
C ALA A 90 11.37 12.81 4.74
N ARG A 91 12.31 13.77 4.77
CA ARG A 91 12.46 14.70 5.91
C ARG A 91 11.25 15.62 6.11
N GLN A 92 10.50 15.89 5.04
CA GLN A 92 9.25 16.66 5.10
C GLN A 92 8.04 15.81 5.53
N GLY A 93 8.22 14.50 5.77
CA GLY A 93 7.12 13.59 6.08
C GLY A 93 6.18 13.34 4.90
N PHE A 94 6.61 13.61 3.67
CA PHE A 94 5.76 13.52 2.47
C PHE A 94 5.20 12.10 2.24
N TYR A 95 5.97 11.08 2.62
CA TYR A 95 5.61 9.67 2.45
C TYR A 95 4.82 9.09 3.64
N ASP A 96 4.67 9.85 4.72
CA ASP A 96 4.00 9.36 5.92
C ASP A 96 2.51 9.13 5.65
N GLY A 97 2.02 7.94 6.02
CA GLY A 97 0.63 7.53 5.77
C GLY A 97 0.30 7.21 4.32
N THR A 98 1.28 7.24 3.40
CA THR A 98 1.06 6.83 2.02
C THR A 98 0.93 5.31 1.89
N ILE A 99 0.13 4.86 0.92
CA ILE A 99 -0.10 3.43 0.66
C ILE A 99 0.70 2.95 -0.54
N PHE A 100 0.93 1.63 -0.60
CA PHE A 100 1.29 0.97 -1.85
C PHE A 100 0.02 0.79 -2.68
N HIS A 101 -0.21 1.69 -3.63
CA HIS A 101 -1.40 1.68 -4.48
C HIS A 101 -1.32 0.63 -5.60
N ARG A 102 -0.12 0.10 -5.88
CA ARG A 102 0.06 -0.95 -6.89
C ARG A 102 1.09 -1.98 -6.43
N VAL A 103 0.66 -3.24 -6.28
CA VAL A 103 1.53 -4.36 -5.89
C VAL A 103 1.29 -5.51 -6.87
N ILE A 104 2.36 -5.98 -7.50
CA ILE A 104 2.34 -7.13 -8.41
C ILE A 104 3.32 -8.17 -7.90
N GLU A 105 2.80 -9.37 -7.63
CA GLU A 105 3.58 -10.49 -7.14
C GLU A 105 4.69 -10.87 -8.14
N GLY A 106 5.90 -11.08 -7.62
CA GLY A 106 7.07 -11.40 -8.43
C GLY A 106 7.64 -10.24 -9.25
N PHE A 107 7.09 -9.03 -9.13
CA PHE A 107 7.56 -7.86 -9.86
C PHE A 107 7.96 -6.72 -8.93
N MET A 108 7.00 -5.94 -8.41
CA MET A 108 7.29 -4.77 -7.58
C MET A 108 6.09 -4.30 -6.76
N ALA A 109 6.39 -3.47 -5.76
CA ALA A 109 5.42 -2.66 -5.02
C ALA A 109 5.71 -1.17 -5.25
N GLN A 110 4.70 -0.44 -5.71
CA GLN A 110 4.75 0.98 -6.01
C GLN A 110 3.90 1.75 -5.01
N GLY A 111 4.50 2.79 -4.43
CA GLY A 111 3.89 3.71 -3.48
C GLY A 111 4.32 5.15 -3.77
N GLY A 112 4.28 6.00 -2.74
CA GLY A 112 4.77 7.37 -2.83
C GLY A 112 3.81 8.38 -3.45
N ASP A 113 2.54 8.01 -3.62
CA ASP A 113 1.45 8.91 -4.02
C ASP A 113 0.58 9.24 -2.78
N PRO A 114 0.58 10.50 -2.30
CA PRO A 114 -0.26 10.94 -1.18
C PRO A 114 -1.77 10.77 -1.40
N THR A 115 -2.22 10.76 -2.66
CA THR A 115 -3.63 10.55 -3.01
C THR A 115 -3.99 9.07 -3.07
N GLY A 116 -3.01 8.18 -3.17
CA GLY A 116 -3.20 6.74 -3.34
C GLY A 116 -3.81 6.33 -4.69
N THR A 117 -3.96 7.26 -5.64
CA THR A 117 -4.59 6.98 -6.96
C THR A 117 -3.62 6.42 -8.00
N GLY A 118 -2.31 6.56 -7.75
CA GLY A 118 -1.23 6.27 -8.68
C GLY A 118 -0.92 7.40 -9.67
N GLN A 119 -1.58 8.56 -9.54
CA GLN A 119 -1.41 9.72 -10.42
C GLN A 119 -0.97 10.99 -9.67
N GLY A 120 -0.92 10.95 -8.34
CA GLY A 120 -0.44 12.07 -7.55
C GLY A 120 1.08 12.14 -7.48
N GLY A 121 1.59 13.18 -6.83
CA GLY A 121 3.02 13.43 -6.71
C GLY A 121 3.32 14.64 -5.85
N SER A 122 4.60 14.97 -5.73
CA SER A 122 5.04 16.18 -5.03
C SER A 122 4.71 17.44 -5.84
N LYS A 123 4.67 18.60 -5.18
CA LYS A 123 4.52 19.90 -5.86
C LYS A 123 5.81 20.37 -6.57
N LEU A 124 6.90 19.63 -6.40
CA LEU A 124 8.18 19.96 -7.01
C LEU A 124 8.18 19.56 -8.49
N PRO A 125 8.90 20.31 -9.34
CA PRO A 125 8.96 19.99 -10.76
C PRO A 125 9.64 18.64 -11.01
N ASP A 126 9.33 18.08 -12.18
CA ASP A 126 9.99 16.92 -12.74
C ASP A 126 11.49 17.18 -12.85
N MET A 127 12.28 16.13 -12.63
CA MET A 127 13.72 16.21 -12.81
C MET A 127 14.05 16.00 -14.27
N GLU A 128 15.07 16.70 -14.72
CA GLU A 128 15.72 16.36 -15.98
C GLU A 128 16.28 14.95 -15.92
N PRO A 129 16.15 14.17 -17.01
CA PRO A 129 16.64 12.80 -17.10
C PRO A 129 18.15 12.68 -16.90
#